data_AF-A0A2V9JWR9-F1
#
_entry.id   AF-A0A2V9JWR9-F1
#
_cell.length_a   1.000
_cell.length_b   1.000
_cell.length_c   1.000
_cell.angle_alpha   90.00
_cell.angle_beta   90.00
_cell.angle_gamma   90.00
#
_symmetry.space_group_name_H-M   'P 1'
#
loop_
_entity.id
_entity.type
_entity.pdbx_description
1 polymer ?
#
loop_
_entity_poly.entity_id
_entity_poly.type
_entity_poly.pdbx_seq_one_letter_code
_entity_poly.pdbx_strand_id
1 'polypeptide(L)'
;MKHRKFVVVSSSLLVFLAAAVGGLALYSTYVVRAAMPGLPEALNYLPATSHAVFGMNVKKFVASPVYAKLEETHGTTIANDLADFIAQTGVDPRRDLHYLIAAGSADSDRGGRGAAIAVGQFNTAGITNYIYARKTPIKVEYRGATVLLIEEGSRLEKGVVFLKEGEIAFGDLDSLKAILDVRDQAAPDIMTNPTLAPLIQQLNPDEMFWFAGDASSIASKVPRGERFGDTVASIQDLAGTLNLDEAVTGKITATAKDE
;
A
#
# COMPACT_ATOMS: atom_id res chain seq x y z
N MET A 1 -5.36 -12.14 29.32
CA MET A 1 -5.92 -12.30 27.95
C MET A 1 -6.33 -10.95 27.31
N LYS A 2 -5.43 -9.95 27.19
CA LYS A 2 -5.75 -8.63 26.59
C LYS A 2 -4.77 -8.15 25.50
N HIS A 3 -3.82 -8.99 25.05
CA HIS A 3 -2.77 -8.58 24.10
C HIS A 3 -3.09 -8.82 22.61
N ARG A 4 -4.28 -9.37 22.29
CA ARG A 4 -4.66 -9.75 20.91
C ARG A 4 -5.23 -8.62 20.05
N LYS A 5 -5.51 -7.43 20.62
CA LYS A 5 -6.20 -6.35 19.89
C LYS A 5 -5.29 -5.29 19.28
N PHE A 6 -3.99 -5.27 19.61
CA PHE A 6 -3.14 -4.09 19.34
C PHE A 6 -2.40 -4.14 17.99
N VAL A 7 -1.97 -5.33 17.53
CA VAL A 7 -1.34 -5.50 16.20
C VAL A 7 -2.37 -5.37 15.06
N VAL A 8 -3.63 -5.69 15.38
CA VAL A 8 -4.78 -5.47 14.51
C VAL A 8 -4.95 -3.98 14.18
N VAL A 9 -4.67 -3.04 15.09
CA VAL A 9 -4.98 -1.61 14.88
C VAL A 9 -4.01 -0.93 13.90
N SER A 10 -2.70 -1.21 13.98
CA SER A 10 -1.71 -0.64 13.05
C SER A 10 -1.81 -1.22 11.63
N SER A 11 -2.26 -2.48 11.50
CA SER A 11 -2.56 -3.10 10.20
C SER A 11 -3.93 -2.66 9.66
N SER A 12 -4.90 -2.44 10.55
CA SER A 12 -6.23 -1.99 10.18
C SER A 12 -6.23 -0.56 9.68
N LEU A 13 -5.33 0.32 10.14
CA LEU A 13 -5.27 1.69 9.63
C LEU A 13 -4.82 1.74 8.15
N LEU A 14 -3.82 0.93 7.79
CA LEU A 14 -3.34 0.80 6.40
C LEU A 14 -4.33 0.04 5.50
N VAL A 15 -5.01 -0.97 6.03
CA VAL A 15 -6.04 -1.72 5.31
C VAL A 15 -7.36 -0.94 5.21
N PHE A 16 -7.72 -0.10 6.20
CA PHE A 16 -8.85 0.83 6.10
C PHE A 16 -8.58 1.94 5.08
N LEU A 17 -7.35 2.45 5.01
CA LEU A 17 -6.94 3.43 3.98
C LEU A 17 -7.04 2.85 2.56
N ALA A 18 -6.75 1.55 2.38
CA ALA A 18 -6.91 0.86 1.10
C ALA A 18 -8.38 0.49 0.80
N ALA A 19 -9.18 0.12 1.82
CA ALA A 19 -10.57 -0.32 1.64
C ALA A 19 -11.57 0.83 1.44
N ALA A 20 -11.28 2.04 1.93
CA ALA A 20 -12.19 3.20 1.82
C ALA A 20 -12.22 3.83 0.41
N VAL A 21 -11.19 3.61 -0.42
CA VAL A 21 -11.02 4.26 -1.73
C VAL A 21 -11.89 3.63 -2.84
N GLY A 22 -12.29 2.37 -2.69
CA GLY A 22 -13.07 1.64 -3.71
C GLY A 22 -14.54 2.08 -3.87
N GLY A 23 -15.08 2.90 -2.97
CA GLY A 23 -16.53 3.17 -2.89
C GLY A 23 -17.03 4.50 -3.47
N LEU A 24 -16.16 5.47 -3.78
CA LEU A 24 -16.61 6.88 -3.93
C LEU A 24 -16.27 7.55 -5.27
N ALA A 25 -15.74 6.82 -6.25
CA ALA A 25 -15.24 7.43 -7.49
C ALA A 25 -16.13 7.18 -8.72
N LEU A 26 -17.45 7.24 -8.55
CA LEU A 26 -18.39 7.43 -9.65
C LEU A 26 -18.92 8.85 -9.56
N TYR A 27 -18.61 9.67 -10.58
CA TYR A 27 -18.94 11.11 -10.79
C TYR A 27 -17.74 12.08 -10.69
N SER A 28 -16.93 12.15 -11.75
CA SER A 28 -16.71 13.43 -12.46
C SER A 28 -15.86 13.24 -13.71
N THR A 29 -16.23 13.95 -14.78
CA THR A 29 -15.52 13.99 -16.07
C THR A 29 -14.91 15.37 -16.26
N TYR A 30 -13.63 15.55 -15.94
CA TYR A 30 -12.81 16.62 -16.53
C TYR A 30 -11.35 16.18 -16.67
N VAL A 31 -10.78 16.45 -17.84
CA VAL A 31 -9.42 16.06 -18.23
C VAL A 31 -8.47 17.21 -17.90
N VAL A 32 -7.49 16.96 -17.04
CA VAL A 32 -6.27 17.77 -16.95
C VAL A 32 -5.07 16.83 -17.08
N ARG A 33 -4.26 17.03 -18.12
CA ARG A 33 -2.93 16.42 -18.20
C ARG A 33 -1.98 17.29 -17.40
N ALA A 34 -1.54 16.81 -16.23
CA ALA A 34 -0.42 17.39 -15.50
C ALA A 34 0.87 16.66 -15.90
N ALA A 35 1.97 17.41 -15.95
CA ALA A 35 3.32 16.90 -16.24
C ALA A 35 3.79 15.96 -15.11
N MET A 36 4.50 14.89 -15.48
CA MET A 36 4.94 13.82 -14.56
C MET A 36 6.27 14.18 -13.88
N PRO A 37 6.33 14.37 -12.55
CA PRO A 37 7.48 13.92 -11.79
C PRO A 37 7.53 12.39 -11.81
N GLY A 38 8.73 11.82 -11.80
CA GLY A 38 8.91 10.36 -11.86
C GLY A 38 8.20 9.66 -10.70
N LEU A 39 7.63 8.48 -10.98
CA LEU A 39 7.13 7.56 -9.97
C LEU A 39 8.23 7.27 -8.94
N PRO A 40 7.91 7.03 -7.65
CA PRO A 40 8.92 6.68 -6.67
C PRO A 40 9.71 5.46 -7.14
N GLU A 41 11.04 5.49 -7.05
CA GLU A 41 11.90 4.39 -7.50
C GLU A 41 11.52 3.04 -6.85
N ALA A 42 11.04 3.08 -5.60
CA ALA A 42 10.52 1.95 -4.86
C ALA A 42 9.41 1.15 -5.60
N LEU A 43 8.69 1.78 -6.54
CA LEU A 43 7.75 1.08 -7.41
C LEU A 43 8.47 -0.02 -8.23
N ASN A 44 9.70 0.22 -8.66
CA ASN A 44 10.49 -0.72 -9.45
C ASN A 44 11.01 -1.90 -8.61
N TYR A 45 10.75 -1.94 -7.30
CA TYR A 45 11.03 -3.10 -6.46
C TYR A 45 9.84 -4.06 -6.35
N LEU A 46 8.69 -3.68 -6.92
CA LEU A 46 7.51 -4.54 -6.94
C LEU A 46 7.68 -5.64 -8.01
N PRO A 47 7.32 -6.90 -7.71
CA PRO A 47 7.41 -7.99 -8.67
C PRO A 47 6.51 -7.80 -9.89
N ALA A 48 6.99 -8.24 -11.06
CA ALA A 48 6.20 -8.32 -12.29
C ALA A 48 4.92 -9.18 -12.13
N THR A 49 4.90 -10.11 -11.18
CA THR A 49 3.76 -10.99 -10.88
C THR A 49 2.66 -10.33 -10.04
N SER A 50 2.79 -9.04 -9.73
CA SER A 50 1.73 -8.28 -9.05
C SER A 50 0.50 -8.16 -9.95
N HIS A 51 -0.71 -8.28 -9.37
CA HIS A 51 -1.98 -8.12 -10.11
C HIS A 51 -2.58 -6.73 -9.88
N ALA A 52 -2.20 -6.07 -8.79
CA ALA A 52 -2.61 -4.71 -8.49
C ALA A 52 -1.50 -3.97 -7.76
N VAL A 53 -1.44 -2.66 -7.99
CA VAL A 53 -0.63 -1.70 -7.27
C VAL A 53 -1.50 -0.53 -6.82
N PHE A 54 -1.19 -0.03 -5.63
CA PHE A 54 -1.78 1.16 -5.03
C PHE A 54 -0.65 2.02 -4.50
N GLY A 55 -0.82 3.34 -4.54
CA GLY A 55 0.04 4.23 -3.79
C GLY A 55 -0.70 5.44 -3.25
N MET A 56 -0.10 5.99 -2.21
CA MET A 56 -0.60 7.14 -1.48
C MET A 56 0.52 8.17 -1.32
N ASN A 57 0.25 9.41 -1.73
CA ASN A 57 1.06 10.56 -1.35
C ASN A 57 0.65 10.99 0.06
N VAL A 58 1.47 10.63 1.05
CA VAL A 58 1.13 10.78 2.47
C VAL A 58 1.08 12.24 2.86
N LYS A 59 1.97 13.07 2.30
CA LYS A 59 1.97 14.51 2.57
C LYS A 59 0.67 15.17 2.12
N LYS A 60 0.19 14.82 0.92
CA LYS A 60 -1.08 15.34 0.39
C LYS A 60 -2.28 14.80 1.19
N PHE A 61 -2.25 13.53 1.57
CA PHE A 61 -3.28 12.93 2.41
C PHE A 61 -3.37 13.61 3.78
N VAL A 62 -2.25 13.79 4.50
CA VAL A 62 -2.20 14.44 5.81
C VAL A 62 -2.66 15.90 5.75
N ALA A 63 -2.42 16.59 4.63
CA ALA A 63 -2.90 17.96 4.42
C ALA A 63 -4.39 18.06 4.07
N SER A 64 -5.10 16.94 3.90
CA SER A 64 -6.47 16.91 3.38
C SER A 64 -7.56 17.07 4.45
N PRO A 65 -8.76 17.57 4.09
CA PRO A 65 -9.94 17.57 4.94
C PRO A 65 -10.35 16.16 5.40
N VAL A 66 -10.13 15.13 4.58
CA VAL A 66 -10.43 13.74 4.96
C VAL A 66 -9.54 13.28 6.11
N TYR A 67 -8.26 13.65 6.10
CA TYR A 67 -7.38 13.34 7.23
C TYR A 67 -7.78 14.11 8.49
N ALA A 68 -8.15 15.40 8.37
CA ALA A 68 -8.69 16.15 9.50
C ALA A 68 -9.92 15.44 10.10
N LYS A 69 -10.82 14.92 9.27
CA LYS A 69 -11.98 14.15 9.73
C LYS A 69 -11.62 12.83 10.39
N LEU A 70 -10.60 12.14 9.86
CA LEU A 70 -10.05 10.92 10.45
C LEU A 70 -9.48 11.21 11.85
N GLU A 71 -8.73 12.30 12.01
CA GLU A 71 -8.19 12.73 13.31
C GLU A 71 -9.32 13.14 14.28
N GLU A 72 -10.36 13.84 13.83
CA GLU A 72 -11.51 14.14 14.70
C GLU A 72 -12.20 12.88 15.24
N THR A 73 -12.32 11.85 14.39
CA THR A 73 -13.11 10.65 14.70
C THR A 73 -12.31 9.60 15.47
N HIS A 74 -11.01 9.47 15.15
CA HIS A 74 -10.14 8.40 15.65
C HIS A 74 -8.84 8.91 16.30
N GLY A 75 -8.65 10.23 16.36
CA GLY A 75 -7.40 10.86 16.76
C GLY A 75 -6.94 10.48 18.15
N THR A 76 -7.83 10.23 19.13
CA THR A 76 -7.39 9.85 20.48
C THR A 76 -6.73 8.47 20.53
N THR A 77 -7.18 7.52 19.69
CA THR A 77 -6.55 6.19 19.59
C THR A 77 -5.28 6.27 18.75
N ILE A 78 -5.33 6.97 17.62
CA ILE A 78 -4.18 7.15 16.73
C ILE A 78 -3.05 7.92 17.43
N ALA A 79 -3.37 8.97 18.19
CA ALA A 79 -2.41 9.84 18.84
C ALA A 79 -1.60 9.12 19.93
N ASN A 80 -2.19 8.21 20.70
CA ASN A 80 -1.46 7.50 21.74
C ASN A 80 -0.41 6.55 21.14
N ASP A 81 -0.78 5.80 20.11
CA ASP A 81 0.11 4.85 19.44
C ASP A 81 1.19 5.58 18.64
N LEU A 82 0.81 6.70 18.01
CA LEU A 82 1.72 7.55 17.25
C LEU A 82 2.71 8.29 18.16
N ALA A 83 2.26 8.81 19.30
CA ALA A 83 3.13 9.52 20.24
C ALA A 83 4.18 8.60 20.84
N ASP A 84 3.84 7.36 21.21
CA ASP A 84 4.83 6.40 21.70
C ASP A 84 5.81 6.01 20.58
N PHE A 85 5.31 5.74 19.36
CA PHE A 85 6.18 5.47 18.22
C PHE A 85 7.16 6.62 17.95
N ILE A 86 6.68 7.87 17.93
CA ILE A 86 7.51 9.06 17.75
C ILE A 86 8.54 9.18 18.87
N ALA A 87 8.13 9.00 20.13
CA ALA A 87 9.02 9.13 21.27
C ALA A 87 10.15 8.09 21.25
N GLN A 88 9.87 6.87 20.80
CA GLN A 88 10.83 5.76 20.79
C GLN A 88 11.70 5.73 19.52
N THR A 89 11.17 6.17 18.38
CA THR A 89 11.87 6.08 17.09
C THR A 89 12.41 7.41 16.59
N GLY A 90 11.85 8.54 17.03
CA GLY A 90 12.12 9.87 16.49
C GLY A 90 11.47 10.13 15.13
N VAL A 91 10.69 9.19 14.60
CA VAL A 91 10.02 9.29 13.30
C VAL A 91 8.56 9.69 13.52
N ASP A 92 8.13 10.79 12.90
CA ASP A 92 6.71 11.16 12.79
C ASP A 92 6.19 10.78 11.40
N PRO A 93 5.44 9.68 11.25
CA PRO A 93 4.85 9.26 9.98
C PRO A 93 4.04 10.33 9.24
N ARG A 94 3.55 11.39 9.90
CA ARG A 94 2.81 12.46 9.21
C ARG A 94 3.74 13.42 8.46
N ARG A 95 4.99 13.52 8.91
CA ARG A 95 6.01 14.42 8.36
C ARG A 95 7.03 13.64 7.53
N ASP A 96 7.45 12.50 8.05
CA ASP A 96 8.64 11.78 7.62
C ASP A 96 8.31 10.68 6.60
N LEU A 97 7.05 10.23 6.50
CA LEU A 97 6.60 9.34 5.43
C LEU A 97 6.13 10.18 4.24
N HIS A 98 6.70 9.95 3.07
CA HIS A 98 6.36 10.67 1.85
C HIS A 98 5.37 9.87 0.99
N TYR A 99 5.68 8.60 0.77
CA TYR A 99 4.84 7.69 -0.01
C TYR A 99 4.65 6.36 0.68
N LEU A 100 3.49 5.78 0.47
CA LEU A 100 3.23 4.37 0.73
C LEU A 100 2.81 3.74 -0.58
N ILE A 101 3.46 2.65 -0.95
CA ILE A 101 3.18 1.89 -2.18
C ILE A 101 2.87 0.46 -1.78
N ALA A 102 1.78 -0.11 -2.24
CA ALA A 102 1.40 -1.49 -1.97
C ALA A 102 1.15 -2.23 -3.27
N ALA A 103 1.57 -3.49 -3.32
CA ALA A 103 1.21 -4.39 -4.41
C ALA A 103 0.82 -5.77 -3.88
N GLY A 104 0.00 -6.45 -4.64
CA GLY A 104 -0.45 -7.78 -4.26
C GLY A 104 -0.95 -8.59 -5.45
N SER A 105 -1.10 -9.88 -5.20
CA SER A 105 -1.74 -10.83 -6.11
C SER A 105 -2.95 -11.45 -5.42
N ALA A 106 -4.01 -11.65 -6.21
CA ALA A 106 -5.23 -12.26 -5.74
C ALA A 106 -5.14 -13.80 -5.62
N ASP A 107 -4.03 -14.40 -6.07
CA ASP A 107 -3.93 -15.79 -6.50
C ASP A 107 -3.61 -16.81 -5.39
N SER A 108 -4.10 -16.59 -4.17
CA SER A 108 -3.87 -17.54 -3.07
C SER A 108 -5.13 -17.94 -2.32
N ASP A 109 -5.34 -19.26 -2.26
CA ASP A 109 -6.30 -19.99 -1.38
C ASP A 109 -6.14 -19.66 0.12
N ARG A 110 -5.15 -18.83 0.49
CA ARG A 110 -4.79 -18.45 1.86
C ARG A 110 -5.12 -16.98 2.20
N GLY A 111 -5.91 -16.29 1.37
CA GLY A 111 -6.04 -14.83 1.43
C GLY A 111 -4.90 -14.18 0.64
N GLY A 112 -5.15 -13.02 0.03
CA GLY A 112 -4.22 -12.40 -0.93
C GLY A 112 -2.83 -12.17 -0.34
N ARG A 113 -1.79 -12.41 -1.16
CA ARG A 113 -0.39 -12.07 -0.85
C ARG A 113 -0.11 -10.65 -1.27
N GLY A 114 0.68 -9.93 -0.47
CA GLY A 114 1.06 -8.57 -0.81
C GLY A 114 2.09 -7.99 0.15
N ALA A 115 2.73 -6.93 -0.32
CA ALA A 115 3.68 -6.16 0.45
C ALA A 115 3.45 -4.68 0.19
N ALA A 116 3.86 -3.87 1.16
CA ALA A 116 3.89 -2.42 1.06
C ALA A 116 5.31 -1.90 1.29
N ILE A 117 5.71 -0.88 0.55
CA ILE A 117 6.96 -0.15 0.69
C ILE A 117 6.61 1.26 1.17
N ALA A 118 7.15 1.63 2.32
CA ALA A 118 7.13 2.98 2.86
C ALA A 118 8.38 3.71 2.39
N VAL A 119 8.20 4.92 1.84
CA VAL A 119 9.28 5.79 1.34
C VAL A 119 9.27 7.09 2.14
N GLY A 120 10.40 7.47 2.72
CA GLY A 120 10.46 8.61 3.62
C GLY A 120 11.83 8.83 4.26
N GLN A 121 11.84 9.52 5.40
CA GLN A 121 13.01 9.73 6.24
C GLN A 121 12.86 8.90 7.51
N PHE A 122 13.67 7.86 7.65
CA PHE A 122 13.51 6.90 8.74
C PHE A 122 14.75 6.80 9.60
N ASN A 123 14.57 6.84 10.92
CA ASN A 123 15.58 6.40 11.87
C ASN A 123 15.55 4.88 11.96
N THR A 124 16.24 4.20 11.03
CA THR A 124 16.31 2.73 10.95
C THR A 124 16.74 2.10 12.28
N ALA A 125 17.71 2.69 12.98
CA ALA A 125 18.15 2.21 14.28
C ALA A 125 17.04 2.34 15.35
N GLY A 126 16.36 3.50 15.40
CA GLY A 126 15.23 3.74 16.29
C GLY A 126 14.07 2.77 16.04
N ILE A 127 13.68 2.57 14.78
CA ILE A 127 12.64 1.60 14.40
C ILE A 127 13.03 0.18 14.78
N THR A 128 14.28 -0.21 14.49
CA THR A 128 14.80 -1.53 14.84
C THR A 128 14.75 -1.76 16.35
N ASN A 129 15.24 -0.81 17.14
CA ASN A 129 15.19 -0.87 18.60
C ASN A 129 13.76 -0.95 19.13
N TYR A 130 12.83 -0.18 18.54
CA TYR A 130 11.41 -0.22 18.89
C TYR A 130 10.78 -1.60 18.63
N ILE A 131 11.13 -2.26 17.52
CA ILE A 131 10.70 -3.63 17.24
C ILE A 131 11.21 -4.57 18.34
N TYR A 132 12.53 -4.56 18.64
CA TYR A 132 13.14 -5.41 19.67
C TYR A 132 12.58 -5.17 21.07
N ALA A 133 12.27 -3.92 21.42
CA ALA A 133 11.73 -3.56 22.73
C ALA A 133 10.34 -4.16 22.97
N ARG A 134 9.57 -4.40 21.89
CA ARG A 134 8.20 -4.92 21.97
C ARG A 134 8.12 -6.42 21.81
N LYS A 135 8.95 -7.01 20.94
CA LYS A 135 9.05 -8.45 20.71
C LYS A 135 10.44 -8.80 20.21
N THR A 136 10.89 -10.02 20.47
CA THR A 136 12.07 -10.58 19.79
C THR A 136 11.66 -11.06 18.40
N PRO A 137 12.01 -10.37 17.31
CA PRO A 137 11.67 -10.84 15.97
C PRO A 137 12.52 -12.07 15.60
N ILE A 138 11.97 -12.94 14.76
CA ILE A 138 12.76 -13.98 14.10
C ILE A 138 13.50 -13.34 12.93
N LYS A 139 14.82 -13.45 12.94
CA LYS A 139 15.66 -12.95 11.85
C LYS A 139 15.73 -13.99 10.73
N VAL A 140 15.49 -13.54 9.51
CA VAL A 140 15.71 -14.34 8.31
C VAL A 140 16.63 -13.55 7.38
N GLU A 141 17.84 -14.06 7.18
CA GLU A 141 18.78 -13.48 6.21
C GLU A 141 18.39 -13.92 4.79
N TYR A 142 18.31 -12.95 3.89
CA TYR A 142 18.03 -13.20 2.48
C TYR A 142 18.69 -12.11 1.63
N ARG A 143 19.56 -12.53 0.71
CA ARG A 143 20.26 -11.64 -0.24
C ARG A 143 20.92 -10.41 0.41
N GLY A 144 21.62 -10.66 1.52
CA GLY A 144 22.32 -9.59 2.27
C GLY A 144 21.40 -8.62 3.02
N ALA A 145 20.09 -8.87 3.05
CA ALA A 145 19.14 -8.14 3.88
C ALA A 145 18.61 -9.04 5.00
N THR A 146 18.36 -8.44 6.16
CA THR A 146 17.73 -9.12 7.30
C THR A 146 16.24 -8.81 7.32
N VAL A 147 15.41 -9.82 7.14
CA VAL A 147 13.97 -9.74 7.36
C VAL A 147 13.69 -9.98 8.85
N LEU A 148 13.02 -9.03 9.49
CA LEU A 148 12.57 -9.11 10.88
C LEU A 148 11.12 -9.61 10.90
N LEU A 149 10.92 -10.91 11.11
CA LEU A 149 9.58 -11.51 11.21
C LEU A 149 8.99 -11.32 12.60
N ILE A 150 7.74 -10.86 12.64
CA ILE A 150 7.00 -10.59 13.88
C ILE A 150 5.87 -11.62 13.99
N GLU A 151 5.90 -12.42 15.06
CA GLU A 151 4.84 -13.39 15.33
C GLU A 151 3.52 -12.70 15.70
N GLU A 152 2.43 -13.12 15.05
CA GLU A 152 1.07 -12.71 15.38
C GLU A 152 0.25 -13.96 15.77
N GLY A 153 0.26 -14.28 17.07
CA GLY A 153 -0.39 -15.50 17.57
C GLY A 153 0.42 -16.75 17.23
N SER A 154 -0.20 -17.76 16.60
CA SER A 154 0.47 -19.01 16.22
C SER A 154 0.99 -19.01 14.78
N ARG A 155 0.94 -17.87 14.09
CA ARG A 155 1.40 -17.74 12.69
C ARG A 155 2.40 -16.59 12.57
N LEU A 156 3.51 -16.87 11.92
CA LEU A 156 4.44 -15.87 11.40
C LEU A 156 3.84 -15.33 10.11
N GLU A 157 3.19 -14.16 10.16
CA GLU A 157 2.47 -13.64 8.98
C GLU A 157 3.08 -12.36 8.42
N LYS A 158 3.83 -11.58 9.21
CA LYS A 158 4.31 -10.26 8.79
C LYS A 158 5.77 -10.04 9.16
N GLY A 159 6.52 -9.50 8.22
CA GLY A 159 7.91 -9.11 8.36
C GLY A 159 8.14 -7.65 8.01
N VAL A 160 9.32 -7.18 8.40
CA VAL A 160 9.86 -5.87 8.03
C VAL A 160 11.25 -6.07 7.45
N VAL A 161 11.58 -5.36 6.38
CA VAL A 161 12.94 -5.30 5.83
C VAL A 161 13.27 -3.89 5.36
N PHE A 162 14.47 -3.43 5.67
CA PHE A 162 15.00 -2.17 5.17
C PHE A 162 15.61 -2.43 3.79
N LEU A 163 15.06 -1.80 2.74
CA LEU A 163 15.51 -2.03 1.38
C LEU A 163 16.78 -1.23 1.08
N LYS A 164 16.76 0.04 1.48
CA LYS A 164 17.86 1.03 1.47
C LYS A 164 17.53 2.18 2.43
N GLU A 165 18.37 3.19 2.49
CA GLU A 165 18.08 4.41 3.25
C GLU A 165 16.75 5.04 2.78
N GLY A 166 15.87 5.32 3.73
CA GLY A 166 14.56 5.93 3.45
C GLY A 166 13.49 4.99 2.89
N GLU A 167 13.75 3.67 2.80
CA GLU A 167 12.78 2.72 2.26
C GLU A 167 12.65 1.45 3.10
N ILE A 168 11.42 1.15 3.49
CA ILE A 168 11.10 0.00 4.35
C ILE A 168 9.96 -0.79 3.72
N ALA A 169 10.15 -2.09 3.52
CA ALA A 169 9.10 -2.98 3.08
C ALA A 169 8.50 -3.79 4.24
N PHE A 170 7.18 -4.01 4.15
CA PHE A 170 6.38 -4.76 5.10
C PHE A 170 5.46 -5.72 4.35
N GLY A 171 5.36 -6.96 4.79
CA GLY A 171 4.54 -7.98 4.12
C GLY A 171 4.82 -9.37 4.66
N ASP A 172 4.23 -10.39 4.03
CA ASP A 172 4.61 -11.77 4.31
C ASP A 172 6.02 -12.09 3.78
N LEU A 173 6.64 -13.16 4.30
CA LEU A 173 8.03 -13.51 3.96
C LEU A 173 8.22 -13.75 2.46
N ASP A 174 7.26 -14.38 1.77
CA ASP A 174 7.39 -14.68 0.35
C ASP A 174 7.34 -13.38 -0.47
N SER A 175 6.41 -12.48 -0.14
CA SER A 175 6.30 -11.16 -0.78
C SER A 175 7.56 -10.30 -0.56
N LEU A 176 8.14 -10.32 0.65
CA LEU A 176 9.36 -9.59 0.95
C LEU A 176 10.58 -10.15 0.22
N LYS A 177 10.68 -11.48 0.07
CA LYS A 177 11.73 -12.10 -0.75
C LYS A 177 11.60 -11.72 -2.21
N ALA A 178 10.39 -11.70 -2.74
CA ALA A 178 10.15 -11.29 -4.13
C ALA A 178 10.58 -9.84 -4.37
N ILE A 179 10.29 -8.92 -3.43
CA ILE A 179 10.79 -7.54 -3.49
C ILE A 179 12.33 -7.50 -3.52
N LEU A 180 12.99 -8.29 -2.66
CA LEU A 180 14.46 -8.34 -2.60
C LEU A 180 15.08 -8.95 -3.87
N ASP A 181 14.43 -9.93 -4.49
CA ASP A 181 14.85 -10.49 -5.78
C ASP A 181 14.80 -9.45 -6.89
N VAL A 182 13.76 -8.62 -6.94
CA VAL A 182 13.62 -7.53 -7.91
C VAL A 182 14.64 -6.42 -7.65
N ARG A 183 14.79 -5.99 -6.39
CA ARG A 183 15.77 -4.97 -5.97
C ARG A 183 17.18 -5.33 -6.46
N ASP A 184 17.55 -6.60 -6.34
CA ASP A 184 18.86 -7.12 -6.74
C ASP A 184 18.91 -7.57 -8.21
N GLN A 185 17.90 -7.19 -9.01
CA GLN A 185 17.79 -7.48 -10.45
C GLN A 185 17.83 -8.97 -10.81
N ALA A 186 17.45 -9.84 -9.88
CA ALA A 186 17.34 -11.28 -10.09
C ALA A 186 15.93 -11.73 -10.50
N ALA A 187 14.95 -10.84 -10.44
CA ALA A 187 13.60 -11.03 -10.93
C ALA A 187 13.12 -9.77 -11.68
N PRO A 188 12.17 -9.92 -12.63
CA PRO A 188 11.61 -8.79 -13.35
C PRO A 188 10.72 -7.91 -12.46
N ASP A 189 10.81 -6.60 -12.68
CA ASP A 189 10.02 -5.59 -11.97
C ASP A 189 8.62 -5.38 -12.57
N ILE A 190 7.77 -4.64 -11.85
CA ILE A 190 6.39 -4.34 -12.25
C ILE A 190 6.27 -3.61 -13.60
N MET A 191 7.31 -2.90 -14.06
CA MET A 191 7.32 -2.22 -15.35
C MET A 191 7.53 -3.19 -16.52
N THR A 192 7.87 -4.46 -16.26
CA THR A 192 7.84 -5.51 -17.28
C THR A 192 6.49 -6.25 -17.34
N ASN A 193 5.55 -5.94 -16.44
CA ASN A 193 4.21 -6.54 -16.48
C ASN A 193 3.42 -5.94 -17.66
N PRO A 194 2.98 -6.74 -18.64
CA PRO A 194 2.35 -6.23 -19.86
C PRO A 194 1.00 -5.52 -19.62
N THR A 195 0.33 -5.84 -18.51
CA THR A 195 -0.95 -5.23 -18.11
C THR A 195 -0.72 -3.99 -17.26
N LEU A 196 0.08 -4.09 -16.20
CA LEU A 196 0.23 -2.99 -15.24
C LEU A 196 1.16 -1.88 -15.74
N ALA A 197 2.23 -2.20 -16.46
CA ALA A 197 3.18 -1.19 -16.91
C ALA A 197 2.53 -0.05 -17.73
N PRO A 198 1.70 -0.29 -18.76
CA PRO A 198 1.06 0.79 -19.50
C PRO A 198 0.03 1.57 -18.67
N LEU A 199 -0.58 0.95 -17.64
CA LEU A 199 -1.49 1.63 -16.72
C LEU A 199 -0.71 2.56 -15.78
N ILE A 200 0.38 2.06 -15.20
CA ILE A 200 1.23 2.80 -14.27
C ILE A 200 1.86 4.02 -14.95
N GLN A 201 2.29 3.90 -16.20
CA GLN A 201 2.84 5.01 -16.99
C GLN A 201 1.87 6.18 -17.18
N GLN A 202 0.57 5.96 -16.98
CA GLN A 202 -0.45 7.01 -17.09
C GLN A 202 -0.81 7.65 -15.74
N LEU A 203 -0.28 7.13 -14.63
CA LEU A 203 -0.58 7.62 -13.29
C LEU A 203 0.20 8.91 -12.99
N ASN A 204 -0.41 9.76 -12.18
CA ASN A 204 0.23 10.94 -11.61
C ASN A 204 0.51 10.69 -10.11
N PRO A 205 1.77 10.45 -9.70
CA PRO A 205 2.11 10.17 -8.30
C PRO A 205 1.95 11.39 -7.37
N ASP A 206 1.75 12.60 -7.89
CA ASP A 206 1.44 13.78 -7.07
C ASP A 206 -0.02 13.80 -6.61
N GLU A 207 -0.85 12.90 -7.13
CA GLU A 207 -2.21 12.71 -6.63
C GLU A 207 -2.22 11.96 -5.30
N MET A 208 -3.21 12.26 -4.47
CA MET A 208 -3.29 11.77 -3.10
C MET A 208 -3.30 10.24 -3.06
N PHE A 209 -4.07 9.64 -3.97
CA PHE A 209 -4.13 8.21 -4.20
C PHE A 209 -3.97 7.90 -5.68
N TRP A 210 -3.31 6.79 -5.98
CA TRP A 210 -3.25 6.23 -7.31
C TRP A 210 -3.29 4.71 -7.24
N PHE A 211 -3.81 4.08 -8.29
CA PHE A 211 -3.89 2.63 -8.38
C PHE A 211 -3.90 2.17 -9.83
N ALA A 212 -3.44 0.94 -10.04
CA ALA A 212 -3.59 0.20 -11.29
C ALA A 212 -3.75 -1.28 -10.95
N GLY A 213 -4.68 -1.97 -11.58
CA GLY A 213 -4.92 -3.37 -11.29
C GLY A 213 -5.83 -4.05 -12.29
N ASP A 214 -5.69 -5.36 -12.35
CA ASP A 214 -6.66 -6.24 -13.02
C ASP A 214 -7.96 -6.25 -12.22
N ALA A 215 -8.99 -5.67 -12.81
CA ALA A 215 -10.33 -5.55 -12.25
C ALA A 215 -11.01 -6.90 -12.10
N SER A 216 -10.68 -7.91 -12.92
CA SER A 216 -11.26 -9.26 -12.82
C SER A 216 -10.75 -10.00 -11.57
N SER A 217 -9.46 -9.82 -11.25
CA SER A 217 -8.84 -10.28 -10.00
C SER A 217 -9.43 -9.60 -8.74
N ILE A 218 -9.89 -8.35 -8.86
CA ILE A 218 -10.49 -7.57 -7.76
C ILE A 218 -12.00 -7.87 -7.62
N ALA A 219 -12.73 -7.90 -8.74
CA ALA A 219 -14.18 -8.10 -8.81
C ALA A 219 -14.61 -9.52 -8.42
N SER A 220 -13.77 -10.53 -8.67
CA SER A 220 -14.01 -11.91 -8.22
C SER A 220 -14.16 -12.06 -6.69
N LYS A 221 -13.75 -11.05 -5.91
CA LYS A 221 -13.82 -11.02 -4.45
C LYS A 221 -14.87 -10.05 -3.88
N VAL A 222 -15.56 -9.29 -4.73
CA VAL A 222 -16.66 -8.41 -4.29
C VAL A 222 -17.92 -9.26 -4.10
N PRO A 223 -18.60 -9.22 -2.93
CA PRO A 223 -19.85 -9.94 -2.72
C PRO A 223 -20.86 -9.52 -3.79
N ARG A 224 -21.37 -10.48 -4.57
CA ARG A 224 -22.39 -10.23 -5.60
C ARG A 224 -23.71 -9.86 -4.92
N GLY A 225 -23.88 -8.58 -4.60
CA GLY A 225 -25.15 -7.99 -4.24
C GLY A 225 -25.96 -7.66 -5.49
N GLU A 226 -27.24 -8.01 -5.48
CA GLU A 226 -28.19 -7.82 -6.58
C GLU A 226 -28.17 -6.37 -7.10
N ARG A 227 -27.83 -6.20 -8.39
CA ARG A 227 -27.84 -4.97 -9.25
C ARG A 227 -26.50 -4.47 -9.80
N PHE A 228 -25.35 -4.98 -9.35
CA PHE A 228 -24.03 -4.58 -9.91
C PHE A 228 -23.27 -5.70 -10.62
N GLY A 229 -23.80 -6.93 -10.65
CA GLY A 229 -23.06 -8.13 -11.08
C GLY A 229 -22.70 -8.20 -12.57
N ASP A 230 -23.58 -7.73 -13.46
CA ASP A 230 -23.42 -8.00 -14.90
C ASP A 230 -22.57 -6.93 -15.61
N THR A 231 -22.59 -5.67 -15.15
CA THR A 231 -21.83 -4.56 -15.75
C THR A 231 -20.39 -4.48 -15.25
N VAL A 232 -20.09 -5.05 -14.08
CA VAL A 232 -18.73 -5.10 -13.51
C VAL A 232 -17.92 -6.28 -14.07
N ALA A 233 -18.59 -7.33 -14.56
CA ALA A 233 -17.95 -8.53 -15.09
C ALA A 233 -17.20 -8.31 -16.41
N SER A 234 -17.49 -7.24 -17.16
CA SER A 234 -16.81 -6.91 -18.42
C SER A 234 -15.56 -6.06 -18.23
N ILE A 235 -15.36 -5.45 -17.05
CA ILE A 235 -14.19 -4.62 -16.75
C ILE A 235 -12.98 -5.52 -16.53
N GLN A 236 -11.97 -5.36 -17.38
CA GLN A 236 -10.71 -6.10 -17.33
C GLN A 236 -9.67 -5.37 -16.49
N ASP A 237 -9.49 -4.07 -16.74
CA ASP A 237 -8.44 -3.27 -16.12
C ASP A 237 -9.00 -1.99 -15.51
N LEU A 238 -8.44 -1.60 -14.38
CA LEU A 238 -8.76 -0.36 -13.69
C LEU A 238 -7.49 0.38 -13.32
N ALA A 239 -7.42 1.66 -13.68
CA ALA A 239 -6.38 2.55 -13.20
C ALA A 239 -6.96 3.93 -12.89
N GLY A 240 -6.43 4.58 -11.87
CA GLY A 240 -6.91 5.91 -11.56
C GLY A 240 -6.09 6.65 -10.54
N THR A 241 -6.41 7.93 -10.43
CA THR A 241 -5.89 8.86 -9.43
C THR A 241 -7.04 9.59 -8.76
N LEU A 242 -6.91 9.87 -7.47
CA LEU A 242 -7.94 10.50 -6.65
C LEU A 242 -7.31 11.49 -5.67
N ASN A 243 -7.96 12.64 -5.48
CA ASN A 243 -7.78 13.55 -4.35
C ASN A 243 -9.10 13.68 -3.62
N LEU A 244 -9.02 13.58 -2.29
CA LEU A 244 -10.16 13.74 -1.41
C LEU A 244 -10.03 15.06 -0.66
N ASP A 245 -10.33 16.16 -1.35
CA ASP A 245 -10.32 17.50 -0.77
C ASP A 245 -11.74 17.88 -0.30
N GLU A 246 -12.19 19.13 -0.48
CA GLU A 246 -13.60 19.50 -0.26
C GLU A 246 -14.55 18.82 -1.27
N ALA A 247 -14.00 18.41 -2.42
CA ALA A 247 -14.64 17.56 -3.42
C ALA A 247 -13.72 16.39 -3.77
N VAL A 248 -14.32 15.28 -4.22
CA VAL A 248 -13.57 14.18 -4.82
C VAL A 248 -13.20 14.58 -6.25
N THR A 249 -11.90 14.72 -6.51
CA THR A 249 -11.38 14.99 -7.87
C THR A 249 -10.46 13.87 -8.28
N GLY A 250 -10.48 13.47 -9.55
CA GLY A 250 -9.66 12.37 -10.02
C GLY A 250 -10.02 11.89 -11.40
N LYS A 251 -9.27 10.89 -11.87
CA LYS A 251 -9.52 10.21 -13.14
C LYS A 251 -9.51 8.72 -12.88
N ILE A 252 -10.55 8.02 -13.33
CA ILE A 252 -10.54 6.57 -13.43
C ILE A 252 -10.68 6.19 -14.90
N THR A 253 -9.82 5.28 -15.33
CA THR A 253 -9.87 4.65 -16.65
C THR A 253 -10.19 3.18 -16.41
N ALA A 254 -11.21 2.70 -17.10
CA ALA A 254 -11.62 1.31 -17.07
C ALA A 254 -11.59 0.77 -18.51
N THR A 255 -10.99 -0.40 -18.72
CA THR A 255 -11.06 -1.10 -20.00
C THR A 255 -12.02 -2.26 -19.87
N ALA A 256 -12.96 -2.40 -20.80
CA ALA A 256 -13.90 -3.51 -20.84
C ALA A 256 -13.71 -4.37 -22.10
N LYS A 257 -14.11 -5.63 -22.04
CA LYS A 257 -14.21 -6.48 -23.24
C LYS A 257 -15.45 -6.07 -24.05
N ASP A 258 -15.29 -5.80 -25.34
CA ASP A 258 -16.40 -5.80 -26.29
C ASP A 258 -16.81 -7.26 -26.57
N GLU A 259 -18.12 -7.53 -26.55
CA GLU A 259 -18.69 -8.84 -26.89
C GLU A 259 -18.44 -9.24 -28.35
#